data_AF-A0A956C4V2-F1
#
_entry.id   AF-A0A956C4V2-F1
#
_cell.length_a   1.000
_cell.length_b   1.000
_cell.length_c   1.000
_cell.angle_alpha   90.00
_cell.angle_beta   90.00
_cell.angle_gamma   90.00
#
_symmetry.space_group_name_H-M   'P 1'
#
loop_
_entity.id
_entity.type
_entity.pdbx_description
1 polymer ?
#
loop_
_entity_poly.entity_id
_entity_poly.type
_entity_poly.pdbx_seq_one_letter_code
_entity_poly.pdbx_strand_id
1 'polypeptide(L)'
;MLRHTSFTALLAPLTVLVAALGGCAKDEPATPTADVATPPATSSGTRLRARVLEGGGAREIVGFFDTARNEECTFQEGNDGRWYCLPSAAAAGFSGTFADAACTIPLGVASPCGAAPKYFVTVGSRQSPDGCAATRGVTSVRAALGPATTAYAQTGNGCTPQTGASVPEGAVQLGPEISLTEFVSAAETTTKNGDLGERILLADDGAKQHLGYYVVKLSADCTFQVMADGTTRCIPLTSGSQLFYSDAECTAPAATYSFGSGRCVSAGGRLVRESTPDSCGAARAVYSVSDDESPDAVGGTYYARNGSSAAPTCTALPQSSRGTSNLRALTDVTSALPKAARIGGGSGRLVPAFVATSSTGALVRGWHDTVKNVDCTFGKASDGKVRCLPTAPRGILFFTDGACASPSRVVTYAEAGGCTDTSSGLVRVADRTCGAQGGAAAFDADAPTRIYKLTGAPREVPGASYASEPGKCARVEAVRAATDAIEEDPAGFVEGNVVTE
;
A
#
# COMPACT_ATOMS: atom_id res chain seq x y z
N MET A 1 29.87 3.25 87.39
CA MET A 1 28.62 3.44 86.62
C MET A 1 28.91 3.08 85.16
N LEU A 2 28.71 1.84 84.75
CA LEU A 2 28.71 1.42 83.35
C LEU A 2 27.48 0.52 83.17
N ARG A 3 26.55 0.94 82.30
CA ARG A 3 25.32 0.23 81.97
C ARG A 3 25.63 -0.84 80.91
N HIS A 4 25.35 -2.10 81.25
CA HIS A 4 25.20 -3.18 80.28
C HIS A 4 23.81 -3.07 79.64
N THR A 5 23.77 -2.91 78.32
CA THR A 5 22.58 -3.13 77.49
C THR A 5 22.60 -4.55 76.94
N SER A 6 21.66 -5.37 77.41
CA SER A 6 21.39 -6.71 76.90
C SER A 6 20.54 -6.62 75.63
N PHE A 7 21.01 -7.23 74.54
CA PHE A 7 20.21 -7.47 73.33
C PHE A 7 19.46 -8.79 73.49
N THR A 8 18.12 -8.73 73.53
CA THR A 8 17.24 -9.90 73.51
C THR A 8 16.86 -10.19 72.06
N ALA A 9 17.35 -11.30 71.50
CA ALA A 9 16.96 -11.77 70.19
C ALA A 9 15.63 -12.54 70.28
N LEU A 10 14.56 -12.00 69.69
CA LEU A 10 13.33 -12.75 69.41
C LEU A 10 13.58 -13.70 68.24
N LEU A 11 13.53 -15.00 68.50
CA LEU A 11 13.39 -16.06 67.50
C LEU A 11 11.92 -16.10 67.04
N ALA A 12 11.65 -15.61 65.83
CA ALA A 12 10.41 -15.89 65.12
C ALA A 12 10.52 -17.25 64.40
N PRO A 13 9.47 -18.08 64.37
CA PRO A 13 9.48 -19.33 63.64
C PRO A 13 9.47 -19.06 62.13
N LEU A 14 10.56 -19.44 61.46
CA LEU A 14 10.69 -19.48 60.02
C LEU A 14 9.70 -20.53 59.48
N THR A 15 8.54 -20.08 59.03
CA THR A 15 7.57 -20.93 58.35
C THR A 15 8.07 -21.12 56.92
N VAL A 16 8.62 -22.30 56.62
CA VAL A 16 9.04 -22.69 55.27
C VAL A 16 7.79 -22.87 54.42
N LEU A 17 7.45 -21.84 53.65
CA LEU A 17 6.48 -21.94 52.56
C LEU A 17 7.15 -22.76 51.44
N VAL A 18 6.77 -24.02 51.31
CA VAL A 18 7.12 -24.84 50.14
C VAL A 18 6.38 -24.24 48.96
N ALA A 19 7.06 -23.39 48.20
CA ALA A 19 6.62 -22.97 46.89
C ALA A 19 6.60 -24.20 45.99
N ALA A 20 5.40 -24.66 45.64
CA ALA A 20 5.22 -25.60 44.55
C ALA A 20 5.83 -24.98 43.30
N LEU A 21 6.97 -25.51 42.87
CA LEU A 21 7.54 -25.29 41.54
C LEU A 21 6.54 -25.89 40.54
N GLY A 22 5.50 -25.14 40.21
CA GLY A 22 4.67 -25.39 39.05
C GLY A 22 5.59 -25.31 37.84
N GLY A 23 5.92 -26.47 37.27
CA GLY A 23 6.68 -26.53 36.04
C GLY A 23 5.95 -25.69 34.99
N CYS A 24 6.57 -24.61 34.53
CA CYS A 24 6.19 -23.97 33.29
C CYS A 24 6.41 -25.01 32.19
N ALA A 25 5.37 -25.78 31.88
CA ALA A 25 5.29 -26.46 30.60
C ALA A 25 5.48 -25.37 29.56
N LYS A 26 6.66 -25.34 28.92
CA LYS A 26 6.82 -24.62 27.67
C LYS A 26 5.80 -25.26 26.76
N ASP A 27 4.75 -24.53 26.42
CA ASP A 27 3.86 -24.89 25.32
C ASP A 27 4.77 -25.02 24.09
N GLU A 28 5.25 -26.23 23.81
CA GLU A 28 5.86 -26.53 22.53
C GLU A 28 4.77 -26.25 21.51
N PRO A 29 4.96 -25.25 20.63
CA PRO A 29 3.96 -24.95 19.62
C PRO A 29 3.75 -26.23 18.82
N ALA A 30 2.55 -26.79 18.90
CA ALA A 30 2.20 -28.01 18.21
C ALA A 30 2.62 -27.88 16.75
N THR A 31 3.53 -28.76 16.30
CA THR A 31 3.99 -28.80 14.92
C THR A 31 2.76 -28.97 14.02
N PRO A 32 2.37 -27.96 13.23
CA PRO A 32 1.19 -28.07 12.39
C PRO A 32 1.50 -29.07 11.27
N THR A 33 0.92 -30.27 11.35
CA THR A 33 0.98 -31.32 10.32
C THR A 33 -0.16 -31.21 9.31
N ALA A 34 -0.86 -30.07 9.26
CA ALA A 34 -1.86 -29.83 8.23
C ALA A 34 -1.15 -29.61 6.89
N ASP A 35 -1.48 -30.44 5.90
CA ASP A 35 -1.21 -30.16 4.48
C ASP A 35 -1.66 -28.72 4.22
N VAL A 36 -0.69 -27.83 4.05
CA VAL A 36 -0.93 -26.42 3.78
C VAL A 36 -1.64 -26.38 2.44
N ALA A 37 -2.95 -26.16 2.49
CA ALA A 37 -3.77 -26.02 1.30
C ALA A 37 -3.06 -25.06 0.33
N THR A 38 -2.82 -25.55 -0.89
CA THR A 38 -2.20 -24.77 -1.95
C THR A 38 -2.90 -23.42 -2.02
N PRO A 39 -2.16 -22.30 -1.99
CA PRO A 39 -2.75 -20.97 -2.07
C PRO A 39 -3.75 -20.91 -3.23
N PRO A 40 -4.91 -20.24 -3.08
CA PRO A 40 -5.92 -20.19 -4.11
C PRO A 40 -5.27 -19.73 -5.40
N ALA A 41 -5.19 -20.68 -6.33
CA ALA A 41 -4.37 -20.54 -7.51
C ALA A 41 -4.98 -19.44 -8.36
N THR A 42 -4.24 -18.34 -8.47
CA THR A 42 -4.25 -17.65 -9.75
C THR A 42 -3.90 -18.69 -10.81
N SER A 43 -4.69 -18.72 -11.87
CA SER A 43 -4.59 -19.72 -12.91
C SER A 43 -4.72 -19.09 -14.28
N SER A 44 -4.03 -19.68 -15.24
CA SER A 44 -4.26 -19.43 -16.65
C SER A 44 -5.69 -19.83 -17.07
N GLY A 45 -6.23 -19.12 -18.04
CA GLY A 45 -7.45 -19.46 -18.76
C GLY A 45 -7.16 -20.14 -20.09
N THR A 46 -8.18 -20.20 -20.94
CA THR A 46 -8.06 -20.74 -22.31
C THR A 46 -7.35 -19.80 -23.27
N ARG A 47 -7.38 -18.47 -23.03
CA ARG A 47 -6.74 -17.43 -23.85
C ARG A 47 -5.64 -16.69 -23.10
N LEU A 48 -5.90 -16.31 -21.87
CA LEU A 48 -4.98 -15.61 -20.98
C LEU A 48 -4.07 -16.62 -20.28
N ARG A 49 -2.76 -16.47 -20.45
CA ARG A 49 -1.75 -17.21 -19.69
C ARG A 49 -1.26 -16.36 -18.53
N ALA A 50 -1.32 -16.89 -17.32
CA ALA A 50 -0.79 -16.21 -16.15
C ALA A 50 0.72 -15.99 -16.34
N ARG A 51 1.17 -14.76 -16.09
CA ARG A 51 2.58 -14.44 -16.00
C ARG A 51 2.96 -14.47 -14.54
N VAL A 52 3.77 -15.45 -14.18
CA VAL A 52 4.16 -15.76 -12.81
C VAL A 52 5.61 -15.37 -12.63
N LEU A 53 5.89 -14.64 -11.56
CA LEU A 53 7.21 -14.39 -11.07
C LEU A 53 7.60 -15.48 -10.07
N GLU A 54 8.67 -16.20 -10.36
CA GLU A 54 9.11 -17.36 -9.60
C GLU A 54 10.53 -17.19 -9.06
N GLY A 55 10.75 -17.51 -7.78
CA GLY A 55 12.06 -17.43 -7.16
C GLY A 55 12.09 -18.04 -5.76
N GLY A 56 13.08 -18.87 -5.45
CA GLY A 56 13.25 -19.41 -4.08
C GLY A 56 12.06 -20.21 -3.52
N GLY A 57 11.22 -20.78 -4.39
CA GLY A 57 9.99 -21.50 -4.05
C GLY A 57 8.72 -20.64 -4.07
N ALA A 58 8.86 -19.31 -4.21
CA ALA A 58 7.77 -18.37 -4.35
C ALA A 58 7.21 -18.31 -5.77
N ARG A 59 5.91 -18.00 -5.90
CA ARG A 59 5.20 -17.78 -7.16
C ARG A 59 4.20 -16.63 -6.99
N GLU A 60 4.33 -15.55 -7.74
CA GLU A 60 3.46 -14.36 -7.67
C GLU A 60 3.00 -13.95 -9.08
N ILE A 61 1.73 -13.64 -9.30
CA ILE A 61 1.30 -13.16 -10.62
C ILE A 61 1.58 -11.69 -10.79
N VAL A 62 2.24 -11.37 -11.90
CA VAL A 62 2.59 -10.00 -12.30
C VAL A 62 1.73 -9.51 -13.46
N GLY A 63 0.91 -10.37 -14.05
CA GLY A 63 -0.04 -10.04 -15.11
C GLY A 63 -0.44 -11.26 -15.93
N PHE A 64 -0.90 -11.01 -17.15
CA PHE A 64 -1.29 -12.07 -18.09
C PHE A 64 -0.64 -11.84 -19.46
N PHE A 65 -0.63 -12.90 -20.27
CA PHE A 65 -0.31 -12.85 -21.67
C PHE A 65 -1.54 -13.27 -22.47
N ASP A 66 -2.05 -12.38 -23.32
CA ASP A 66 -3.15 -12.68 -24.22
C ASP A 66 -2.61 -13.39 -25.47
N THR A 67 -2.80 -14.70 -25.52
CA THR A 67 -2.27 -15.53 -26.63
C THR A 67 -2.93 -15.23 -27.98
N ALA A 68 -4.15 -14.69 -28.01
CA ALA A 68 -4.82 -14.34 -29.26
C ALA A 68 -4.29 -13.03 -29.83
N ARG A 69 -3.87 -12.10 -28.96
CA ARG A 69 -3.33 -10.79 -29.35
C ARG A 69 -1.79 -10.74 -29.35
N ASN A 70 -1.16 -11.80 -28.84
CA ASN A 70 0.30 -11.95 -28.69
C ASN A 70 0.92 -10.78 -27.93
N GLU A 71 0.34 -10.42 -26.78
CA GLU A 71 0.78 -9.28 -25.97
C GLU A 71 0.51 -9.47 -24.48
N GLU A 72 1.29 -8.76 -23.66
CA GLU A 72 1.08 -8.70 -22.22
C GLU A 72 -0.12 -7.82 -21.88
N CYS A 73 -0.93 -8.25 -20.92
CA CYS A 73 -2.07 -7.49 -20.44
C CYS A 73 -2.22 -7.57 -18.91
N THR A 74 -2.91 -6.57 -18.36
CA THR A 74 -3.34 -6.50 -16.96
C THR A 74 -4.82 -6.15 -16.92
N PHE A 75 -5.55 -6.67 -15.93
CA PHE A 75 -6.93 -6.28 -15.76
C PHE A 75 -7.06 -4.81 -15.35
N GLN A 76 -7.87 -4.06 -16.09
CA GLN A 76 -8.25 -2.68 -15.80
C GLN A 76 -9.78 -2.57 -15.85
N GLU A 77 -10.36 -1.75 -14.98
CA GLU A 77 -11.80 -1.49 -14.97
C GLU A 77 -12.18 -0.60 -16.16
N GLY A 78 -13.19 -1.00 -16.92
CA GLY A 78 -13.83 -0.21 -17.97
C GLY A 78 -14.82 0.80 -17.40
N ASN A 79 -15.24 1.77 -18.22
CA ASN A 79 -16.26 2.75 -17.83
C ASN A 79 -17.66 2.15 -17.58
N ASP A 80 -17.89 0.92 -18.00
CA ASP A 80 -19.10 0.13 -17.76
C ASP A 80 -19.07 -0.63 -16.42
N GLY A 81 -17.93 -0.62 -15.71
CA GLY A 81 -17.73 -1.34 -14.45
C GLY A 81 -17.32 -2.80 -14.60
N ARG A 82 -17.03 -3.26 -15.81
CA ARG A 82 -16.44 -4.58 -16.05
C ARG A 82 -14.92 -4.48 -16.08
N TRP A 83 -14.24 -5.56 -15.76
CA TRP A 83 -12.79 -5.64 -15.89
C TRP A 83 -12.40 -6.20 -17.24
N TYR A 84 -11.32 -5.71 -17.84
CA TYR A 84 -10.79 -6.18 -19.12
C TYR A 84 -9.29 -6.38 -19.03
N CYS A 85 -8.76 -7.48 -19.58
CA CYS A 85 -7.31 -7.63 -19.73
C CYS A 85 -6.82 -6.72 -20.85
N LEU A 86 -6.34 -5.53 -20.48
CA LEU A 86 -5.88 -4.50 -21.42
C LEU A 86 -4.35 -4.49 -21.50
N PRO A 87 -3.77 -4.10 -22.64
CA PRO A 87 -2.33 -4.09 -22.84
C PRO A 87 -1.57 -3.32 -21.75
N SER A 88 -0.57 -3.94 -21.12
CA SER A 88 0.15 -3.34 -19.97
C SER A 88 0.98 -2.12 -20.36
N ALA A 89 1.49 -2.10 -21.61
CA ALA A 89 2.28 -1.00 -22.17
C ALA A 89 1.38 0.08 -22.83
N ALA A 90 0.18 0.32 -22.33
CA ALA A 90 -0.69 1.35 -22.86
C ALA A 90 -0.38 2.72 -22.25
N ALA A 91 -0.17 3.73 -23.08
CA ALA A 91 -0.05 5.10 -22.60
C ALA A 91 -1.44 5.66 -22.26
N ALA A 92 -1.52 6.37 -21.13
CA ALA A 92 -2.72 7.11 -20.74
C ALA A 92 -2.63 8.54 -21.29
N GLY A 93 -3.61 8.96 -22.06
CA GLY A 93 -3.79 10.38 -22.37
C GLY A 93 -4.17 10.69 -23.81
N PHE A 94 -5.25 11.45 -23.96
CA PHE A 94 -5.56 12.20 -25.15
C PHE A 94 -5.06 13.64 -24.95
N SER A 95 -4.35 14.17 -25.93
CA SER A 95 -3.76 15.53 -25.85
C SER A 95 -4.78 16.65 -26.06
N GLY A 96 -6.02 16.34 -26.45
CA GLY A 96 -6.95 17.37 -26.95
C GLY A 96 -6.64 17.83 -28.37
N THR A 97 -5.62 17.26 -29.04
CA THR A 97 -5.17 17.63 -30.38
C THR A 97 -5.33 16.49 -31.38
N PHE A 98 -5.24 16.83 -32.67
CA PHE A 98 -5.55 15.95 -33.79
C PHE A 98 -4.45 16.00 -34.86
N ALA A 99 -4.28 14.90 -35.60
CA ALA A 99 -3.27 14.78 -36.64
C ALA A 99 -3.68 15.50 -37.93
N ASP A 100 -4.97 15.73 -38.15
CA ASP A 100 -5.56 16.21 -39.39
C ASP A 100 -6.39 17.49 -39.22
N ALA A 101 -6.55 18.23 -40.32
CA ALA A 101 -7.28 19.49 -40.38
C ALA A 101 -8.81 19.36 -40.23
N ALA A 102 -9.35 18.13 -40.19
CA ALA A 102 -10.76 17.91 -39.87
C ALA A 102 -10.98 17.53 -38.40
N CYS A 103 -9.91 17.42 -37.60
CA CYS A 103 -9.96 17.01 -36.21
C CYS A 103 -10.63 15.63 -36.03
N THR A 104 -10.26 14.66 -36.87
CA THR A 104 -10.86 13.32 -36.88
C THR A 104 -9.93 12.21 -36.39
N ILE A 105 -8.62 12.43 -36.47
CA ILE A 105 -7.55 11.50 -36.06
C ILE A 105 -6.96 12.05 -34.76
N PRO A 106 -7.33 11.50 -33.59
CA PRO A 106 -6.83 12.02 -32.32
C PRO A 106 -5.32 11.78 -32.17
N LEU A 107 -4.64 12.67 -31.45
CA LEU A 107 -3.25 12.50 -31.03
C LEU A 107 -3.15 12.04 -29.57
N GLY A 108 -2.41 10.97 -29.36
CA GLY A 108 -1.89 10.56 -28.06
C GLY A 108 -0.47 11.09 -27.88
N VAL A 109 -0.01 11.22 -26.63
CA VAL A 109 1.39 11.57 -26.32
C VAL A 109 2.00 10.42 -25.55
N ALA A 110 2.96 9.73 -26.17
CA ALA A 110 3.74 8.69 -25.50
C ALA A 110 4.81 9.33 -24.61
N SER A 111 5.17 8.64 -23.53
CA SER A 111 6.39 8.97 -22.80
C SER A 111 7.59 8.83 -23.75
N PRO A 112 8.56 9.76 -23.75
CA PRO A 112 9.81 9.59 -24.48
C PRO A 112 10.69 8.47 -23.88
N CYS A 113 10.35 8.00 -22.68
CA CYS A 113 11.04 6.92 -22.00
C CYS A 113 10.36 5.58 -22.31
N GLY A 114 11.09 4.68 -22.98
CA GLY A 114 10.64 3.31 -23.25
C GLY A 114 10.30 3.05 -24.71
N ALA A 115 9.81 1.85 -24.99
CA ALA A 115 9.31 1.50 -26.31
C ALA A 115 8.01 2.25 -26.60
N ALA A 116 7.80 2.64 -27.87
CA ALA A 116 6.56 3.27 -28.28
C ALA A 116 5.37 2.33 -27.97
N PRO A 117 4.34 2.80 -27.26
CA PRO A 117 3.21 1.97 -26.88
C PRO A 117 2.41 1.56 -28.12
N LYS A 118 1.99 0.30 -28.20
CA LYS A 118 1.14 -0.21 -29.29
C LYS A 118 -0.29 0.35 -29.21
N TYR A 119 -0.74 0.69 -27.99
CA TYR A 119 -2.08 1.22 -27.75
C TYR A 119 -2.07 2.41 -26.80
N PHE A 120 -3.13 3.20 -26.91
CA PHE A 120 -3.48 4.26 -25.99
C PHE A 120 -4.80 3.91 -25.31
N VAL A 121 -4.84 4.11 -24.01
CA VAL A 121 -6.06 4.03 -23.20
C VAL A 121 -6.49 5.44 -22.84
N THR A 122 -7.78 5.73 -23.05
CA THR A 122 -8.40 6.92 -22.47
C THR A 122 -9.13 6.51 -21.21
N VAL A 123 -8.88 7.25 -20.13
CA VAL A 123 -9.48 6.99 -18.82
C VAL A 123 -10.49 8.10 -18.56
N GLY A 124 -11.75 7.73 -18.40
CA GLY A 124 -12.83 8.65 -18.05
C GLY A 124 -13.15 8.60 -16.57
N SER A 125 -13.75 9.68 -16.06
CA SER A 125 -14.42 9.67 -14.77
C SER A 125 -15.81 9.07 -14.93
N ARG A 126 -16.07 7.96 -14.24
CA ARG A 126 -17.41 7.43 -14.00
C ARG A 126 -17.84 7.92 -12.63
N GLN A 127 -18.96 8.63 -12.54
CA GLN A 127 -19.53 8.91 -11.23
C GLN A 127 -20.00 7.59 -10.62
N SER A 128 -19.47 7.24 -9.44
CA SER A 128 -19.96 6.09 -8.68
C SER A 128 -21.48 6.17 -8.55
N PRO A 129 -22.22 5.04 -8.57
CA PRO A 129 -23.67 5.03 -8.34
C PRO A 129 -24.09 5.82 -7.09
N ASP A 130 -23.22 5.84 -6.07
CA ASP A 130 -23.48 6.54 -4.80
C ASP A 130 -23.21 8.06 -4.91
N GLY A 131 -22.62 8.53 -6.01
CA GLY A 131 -22.33 9.94 -6.29
C GLY A 131 -21.01 10.45 -5.69
N CYS A 132 -20.21 9.56 -5.10
CA CYS A 132 -19.26 9.92 -4.04
C CYS A 132 -17.80 9.92 -4.41
N ALA A 133 -17.46 9.19 -5.46
CA ALA A 133 -16.17 9.27 -6.09
C ALA A 133 -16.40 9.11 -7.58
N ALA A 134 -15.71 9.91 -8.37
CA ALA A 134 -15.47 9.53 -9.74
C ALA A 134 -14.52 8.33 -9.72
N THR A 135 -15.01 7.13 -9.98
CA THR A 135 -14.11 6.02 -10.32
C THR A 135 -13.50 6.32 -11.68
N ARG A 136 -12.23 5.95 -11.86
CA ARG A 136 -11.56 6.09 -13.15
C ARG A 136 -11.67 4.75 -13.86
N GLY A 137 -12.29 4.75 -15.03
CA GLY A 137 -12.43 3.56 -15.86
C GLY A 137 -11.94 3.83 -17.27
N VAL A 138 -11.43 2.81 -17.94
CA VAL A 138 -11.04 2.91 -19.34
C VAL A 138 -12.29 3.11 -20.19
N THR A 139 -12.34 4.21 -20.95
CA THR A 139 -13.45 4.53 -21.84
C THR A 139 -13.21 4.07 -23.26
N SER A 140 -11.95 4.05 -23.72
CA SER A 140 -11.61 3.65 -25.09
C SER A 140 -10.18 3.15 -25.19
N VAL A 141 -9.95 2.21 -26.10
CA VAL A 141 -8.61 1.73 -26.49
C VAL A 141 -8.40 2.05 -27.97
N ARG A 142 -7.25 2.60 -28.34
CA ARG A 142 -6.90 2.94 -29.73
C ARG A 142 -5.50 2.44 -30.06
N ALA A 143 -5.30 1.92 -31.27
CA ALA A 143 -3.96 1.57 -31.74
C ALA A 143 -3.13 2.83 -32.02
N ALA A 144 -1.82 2.78 -31.73
CA ALA A 144 -0.89 3.80 -32.19
C ALA A 144 -0.50 3.51 -33.65
N LEU A 145 -0.71 4.48 -34.54
CA LEU A 145 -0.43 4.34 -35.98
C LEU A 145 0.97 4.81 -36.38
N GLY A 146 1.63 5.62 -35.54
CA GLY A 146 2.96 6.17 -35.80
C GLY A 146 3.12 7.61 -35.31
N PRO A 147 4.33 8.19 -35.40
CA PRO A 147 4.60 9.55 -34.95
C PRO A 147 3.79 10.58 -35.74
N ALA A 148 3.31 11.61 -35.06
CA ALA A 148 2.62 12.72 -35.69
C ALA A 148 3.61 13.81 -36.11
N THR A 149 3.40 14.39 -37.29
CA THR A 149 4.20 15.52 -37.82
C THR A 149 3.45 16.84 -37.82
N THR A 150 2.14 16.79 -37.57
CA THR A 150 1.23 17.94 -37.47
C THR A 150 0.31 17.79 -36.27
N ALA A 151 -0.07 18.92 -35.67
CA ALA A 151 -1.06 18.99 -34.60
C ALA A 151 -2.09 20.09 -34.88
N TYR A 152 -3.35 19.74 -34.75
CA TYR A 152 -4.50 20.64 -34.87
C TYR A 152 -5.28 20.63 -33.57
N ALA A 153 -5.89 21.75 -33.19
CA ALA A 153 -6.80 21.81 -32.05
C ALA A 153 -8.20 22.18 -32.52
N GLN A 154 -9.19 21.54 -31.91
CA GLN A 154 -10.59 21.89 -32.09
C GLN A 154 -10.89 23.16 -31.31
N THR A 155 -11.35 24.20 -32.01
CA THR A 155 -11.76 25.48 -31.44
C THR A 155 -13.23 25.74 -31.77
N GLY A 156 -13.82 26.81 -31.22
CA GLY A 156 -15.16 27.24 -31.58
C GLY A 156 -15.32 27.58 -33.08
N ASN A 157 -14.22 27.85 -33.78
CA ASN A 157 -14.20 28.17 -35.22
C ASN A 157 -13.79 26.98 -36.09
N GLY A 158 -13.82 25.76 -35.56
CA GLY A 158 -13.38 24.55 -36.23
C GLY A 158 -11.95 24.13 -35.88
N CYS A 159 -11.36 23.31 -36.73
CA CYS A 159 -10.06 22.70 -36.50
C CYS A 159 -8.94 23.61 -37.04
N THR A 160 -8.06 24.09 -36.16
CA THR A 160 -7.01 25.05 -36.53
C THR A 160 -5.63 24.44 -36.29
N PRO A 161 -4.67 24.63 -37.23
CA PRO A 161 -3.31 24.17 -37.03
C PRO A 161 -2.69 24.89 -35.83
N GLN A 162 -2.04 24.15 -34.95
CA GLN A 162 -1.27 24.71 -33.84
C GLN A 162 -0.01 25.36 -34.42
N THR A 163 -0.08 26.66 -34.71
CA THR A 163 1.05 27.43 -35.27
C THR A 163 1.99 27.86 -34.13
N GLY A 164 3.29 27.57 -34.28
CA GLY A 164 4.32 27.97 -33.32
C GLY A 164 4.53 27.03 -32.12
N ALA A 165 3.62 26.09 -31.87
CA ALA A 165 3.88 24.96 -30.97
C ALA A 165 4.43 23.80 -31.80
N SER A 166 5.64 23.32 -31.48
CA SER A 166 6.10 22.03 -31.99
C SER A 166 5.07 20.97 -31.57
N VAL A 167 4.76 20.03 -32.47
CA VAL A 167 4.02 18.82 -32.11
C VAL A 167 4.62 18.28 -30.80
N PRO A 168 3.81 17.99 -29.77
CA PRO A 168 4.33 17.51 -28.50
C PRO A 168 5.31 16.37 -28.74
N GLU A 169 6.46 16.41 -28.09
CA GLU A 169 7.43 15.33 -28.20
C GLU A 169 6.75 14.00 -27.81
N GLY A 170 6.93 12.96 -28.63
CA GLY A 170 6.24 11.68 -28.44
C GLY A 170 4.78 11.64 -28.92
N ALA A 171 4.29 12.66 -29.63
CA ALA A 171 2.94 12.60 -30.20
C ALA A 171 2.82 11.51 -31.26
N VAL A 172 1.74 10.75 -31.19
CA VAL A 172 1.42 9.68 -32.13
C VAL A 172 -0.02 9.77 -32.61
N GLN A 173 -0.23 9.43 -33.87
CA GLN A 173 -1.56 9.32 -34.45
C GLN A 173 -2.28 8.10 -33.86
N LEU A 174 -3.52 8.28 -33.45
CA LEU A 174 -4.35 7.20 -32.92
C LEU A 174 -5.32 6.70 -33.98
N GLY A 175 -5.43 5.38 -34.09
CA GLY A 175 -6.36 4.74 -34.99
C GLY A 175 -7.81 4.81 -34.52
N PRO A 176 -8.69 4.08 -35.24
CA PRO A 176 -10.05 3.84 -34.79
C PRO A 176 -10.08 3.24 -33.38
N GLU A 177 -11.21 3.44 -32.72
CA GLU A 177 -11.48 2.82 -31.43
C GLU A 177 -11.61 1.31 -31.56
N ILE A 178 -10.94 0.59 -30.67
CA ILE A 178 -11.04 -0.86 -30.50
C ILE A 178 -12.08 -1.11 -29.42
N SER A 179 -13.07 -1.94 -29.72
CA SER A 179 -14.13 -2.26 -28.76
C SER A 179 -13.53 -2.98 -27.54
N LEU A 180 -13.97 -2.62 -26.33
CA LEU A 180 -13.58 -3.33 -25.10
C LEU A 180 -13.98 -4.82 -25.15
N THR A 181 -15.00 -5.18 -25.93
CA THR A 181 -15.43 -6.57 -26.13
C THR A 181 -14.43 -7.43 -26.91
N GLU A 182 -13.39 -6.84 -27.51
CA GLU A 182 -12.30 -7.61 -28.14
C GLU A 182 -11.28 -8.14 -27.13
N PHE A 183 -11.31 -7.61 -25.90
CA PHE A 183 -10.47 -8.04 -24.79
C PHE A 183 -11.21 -9.06 -23.93
N VAL A 184 -10.46 -9.92 -23.25
CA VAL A 184 -11.06 -10.86 -22.30
C VAL A 184 -11.59 -10.06 -21.11
N SER A 185 -12.90 -10.18 -20.84
CA SER A 185 -13.51 -9.53 -19.69
C SER A 185 -13.39 -10.42 -18.46
N ALA A 186 -13.51 -9.80 -17.28
CA ALA A 186 -13.58 -10.49 -16.00
C ALA A 186 -14.66 -9.89 -15.11
N ALA A 187 -15.22 -10.75 -14.27
CA ALA A 187 -16.11 -10.37 -13.19
C ALA A 187 -15.35 -10.43 -11.86
N GLU A 188 -15.55 -9.40 -11.03
CA GLU A 188 -15.11 -9.48 -9.65
C GLU A 188 -16.02 -10.41 -8.86
N THR A 189 -15.43 -11.31 -8.09
CA THR A 189 -16.14 -12.20 -7.18
C THR A 189 -15.43 -12.23 -5.83
N THR A 190 -16.18 -12.53 -4.76
CA THR A 190 -15.63 -12.72 -3.42
C THR A 190 -15.80 -14.17 -3.00
N THR A 191 -14.69 -14.88 -2.80
CA THR A 191 -14.72 -16.18 -2.13
C THR A 191 -14.83 -15.93 -0.63
N LYS A 192 -15.73 -16.63 0.07
CA LYS A 192 -15.94 -16.45 1.52
C LYS A 192 -15.32 -17.61 2.26
N ASN A 193 -14.47 -17.31 3.24
CA ASN A 193 -13.82 -18.31 4.09
C ASN A 193 -13.90 -17.90 5.56
N GLY A 194 -15.08 -18.10 6.15
CA GLY A 194 -15.40 -17.57 7.48
C GLY A 194 -15.52 -16.05 7.46
N ASP A 195 -14.77 -15.37 8.34
CA ASP A 195 -14.82 -13.92 8.50
C ASP A 195 -13.95 -13.15 7.49
N LEU A 196 -13.08 -13.88 6.77
CA LEU A 196 -12.25 -13.34 5.71
C LEU A 196 -12.71 -13.91 4.36
N GLY A 197 -12.73 -13.06 3.34
CA GLY A 197 -12.91 -13.45 1.96
C GLY A 197 -11.78 -12.91 1.09
N GLU A 198 -11.61 -13.50 -0.07
CA GLU A 198 -10.70 -13.02 -1.10
C GLU A 198 -11.51 -12.40 -2.21
N ARG A 199 -11.03 -11.28 -2.74
CA ARG A 199 -11.54 -10.70 -3.96
C ARG A 199 -10.70 -11.21 -5.11
N ILE A 200 -11.37 -11.80 -6.08
CA ILE A 200 -10.74 -12.31 -7.29
C ILE A 200 -11.46 -11.76 -8.52
N LEU A 201 -10.70 -11.47 -9.56
CA LEU A 201 -11.22 -11.37 -10.92
C LEU A 201 -11.29 -12.77 -11.50
N LEU A 202 -12.47 -13.18 -11.96
CA LEU A 202 -12.66 -14.38 -12.76
C LEU A 202 -12.93 -13.96 -14.19
N ALA A 203 -11.99 -14.25 -15.08
CA ALA A 203 -12.05 -13.97 -16.49
C ALA A 203 -13.03 -14.91 -17.21
N ASP A 204 -13.66 -14.43 -18.29
CA ASP A 204 -14.58 -15.21 -19.12
C ASP A 204 -13.92 -16.48 -19.72
N ASP A 205 -12.60 -16.47 -19.82
CA ASP A 205 -11.81 -17.57 -20.36
C ASP A 205 -11.30 -18.54 -19.28
N GLY A 206 -11.66 -18.31 -18.02
CA GLY A 206 -11.29 -19.11 -16.85
C GLY A 206 -10.06 -18.64 -16.07
N ALA A 207 -9.33 -17.62 -16.57
CA ALA A 207 -8.21 -17.05 -15.82
C ALA A 207 -8.68 -16.38 -14.51
N LYS A 208 -7.82 -16.34 -13.50
CA LYS A 208 -8.14 -15.76 -12.19
C LYS A 208 -7.08 -14.76 -11.76
N GLN A 209 -7.43 -13.61 -11.21
CA GLN A 209 -6.46 -12.71 -10.58
C GLN A 209 -6.91 -12.37 -9.16
N HIS A 210 -6.03 -12.52 -8.17
CA HIS A 210 -6.30 -12.02 -6.82
C HIS A 210 -6.22 -10.48 -6.78
N LEU A 211 -7.26 -9.82 -6.26
CA LEU A 211 -7.30 -8.37 -6.08
C LEU A 211 -6.94 -7.93 -4.66
N GLY A 212 -7.28 -8.74 -3.65
CA GLY A 212 -7.13 -8.34 -2.26
C GLY A 212 -8.06 -9.09 -1.34
N TYR A 213 -8.17 -8.59 -0.12
CA TYR A 213 -8.90 -9.23 0.97
C TYR A 213 -10.15 -8.46 1.35
N TYR A 214 -11.10 -9.17 1.94
CA TYR A 214 -12.40 -8.65 2.33
C TYR A 214 -12.81 -9.19 3.70
N VAL A 215 -13.18 -8.33 4.65
CA VAL A 215 -13.76 -8.77 5.92
C VAL A 215 -15.25 -8.99 5.72
N VAL A 216 -15.67 -10.25 5.64
CA VAL A 216 -17.05 -10.64 5.29
C VAL A 216 -18.07 -10.02 6.24
N LYS A 217 -17.80 -10.08 7.56
CA LYS A 217 -18.70 -9.52 8.59
C LYS A 217 -18.87 -8.01 8.49
N LEU A 218 -17.83 -7.30 8.07
CA LEU A 218 -17.83 -5.84 7.98
C LEU A 218 -18.16 -5.34 6.57
N SER A 219 -18.32 -6.26 5.61
CA SER A 219 -18.51 -5.97 4.20
C SER A 219 -17.50 -4.98 3.62
N ALA A 220 -16.23 -5.10 4.02
CA ALA A 220 -15.21 -4.11 3.72
C ALA A 220 -13.91 -4.73 3.19
N ASP A 221 -13.35 -4.11 2.16
CA ASP A 221 -11.99 -4.40 1.69
C ASP A 221 -10.99 -4.18 2.82
N CYS A 222 -9.99 -5.03 2.91
CA CYS A 222 -8.97 -4.92 3.96
C CYS A 222 -7.56 -5.20 3.45
N THR A 223 -6.59 -4.70 4.21
CA THR A 223 -5.18 -5.01 4.05
C THR A 223 -4.61 -5.44 5.39
N PHE A 224 -3.70 -6.40 5.39
CA PHE A 224 -3.09 -6.84 6.64
C PHE A 224 -2.16 -5.78 7.18
N GLN A 225 -2.28 -5.44 8.46
CA GLN A 225 -1.31 -4.56 9.11
C GLN A 225 -1.07 -5.04 10.54
N VAL A 226 0.12 -4.75 11.05
CA VAL A 226 0.45 -4.95 12.47
C VAL A 226 -0.29 -3.88 13.27
N MET A 227 -1.06 -4.30 14.26
CA MET A 227 -1.79 -3.42 15.18
C MET A 227 -0.89 -3.00 16.36
N ALA A 228 -1.35 -2.04 17.17
CA ALA A 228 -0.64 -1.64 18.39
C ALA A 228 -0.45 -2.79 19.42
N ASP A 229 -1.27 -3.85 19.34
CA ASP A 229 -1.14 -5.06 20.16
C ASP A 229 -0.08 -6.06 19.62
N GLY A 230 0.64 -5.70 18.55
CA GLY A 230 1.63 -6.56 17.87
C GLY A 230 1.01 -7.64 16.97
N THR A 231 -0.32 -7.79 16.95
CA THR A 231 -1.01 -8.77 16.11
C THR A 231 -1.21 -8.23 14.71
N THR A 232 -0.95 -9.05 13.69
CA THR A 232 -1.31 -8.71 12.30
C THR A 232 -2.78 -9.04 12.06
N ARG A 233 -3.56 -8.06 11.59
CA ARG A 233 -5.00 -8.20 11.32
C ARG A 233 -5.36 -7.68 9.94
N CYS A 234 -6.42 -8.20 9.32
CA CYS A 234 -6.97 -7.61 8.10
C CYS A 234 -7.74 -6.33 8.46
N ILE A 235 -7.08 -5.19 8.29
CA ILE A 235 -7.63 -3.86 8.63
C ILE A 235 -8.36 -3.29 7.42
N PRO A 236 -9.64 -2.93 7.56
CA PRO A 236 -10.39 -2.34 6.48
C PRO A 236 -9.75 -1.08 5.88
N LEU A 237 -9.77 -0.96 4.55
CA LEU A 237 -9.30 0.20 3.80
C LEU A 237 -10.28 1.36 4.00
N THR A 238 -10.12 2.08 5.10
CA THR A 238 -11.00 3.17 5.51
C THR A 238 -10.23 4.48 5.54
N SER A 239 -10.91 5.59 5.25
CA SER A 239 -10.33 6.91 5.45
C SER A 239 -10.24 7.19 6.95
N GLY A 240 -9.07 7.65 7.40
CA GLY A 240 -8.91 8.16 8.76
C GLY A 240 -9.92 9.30 8.99
N SER A 241 -10.73 9.17 10.03
CA SER A 241 -11.65 10.22 10.46
C SER A 241 -11.16 10.80 11.78
N GLN A 242 -11.47 12.07 12.04
CA GLN A 242 -11.16 12.66 13.33
C GLN A 242 -12.01 11.99 14.42
N LEU A 243 -11.33 11.41 15.40
CA LEU A 243 -11.95 10.84 16.58
C LEU A 243 -12.17 11.91 17.64
N PHE A 244 -13.28 11.79 18.35
CA PHE A 244 -13.60 12.53 19.56
C PHE A 244 -13.70 11.58 20.73
N TYR A 245 -13.37 12.10 21.90
CA TYR A 245 -13.20 11.34 23.12
C TYR A 245 -14.18 11.83 24.18
N SER A 246 -14.60 10.93 25.06
CA SER A 246 -15.50 11.25 26.18
C SER A 246 -14.75 11.77 27.42
N ASP A 247 -13.41 11.67 27.43
CA ASP A 247 -12.54 12.05 28.54
C ASP A 247 -11.51 13.12 28.16
N ALA A 248 -11.06 13.88 29.17
CA ALA A 248 -10.12 15.00 29.00
C ALA A 248 -8.69 14.55 28.70
N GLU A 249 -8.40 13.26 28.81
CA GLU A 249 -7.13 12.64 28.48
C GLU A 249 -7.10 12.06 27.06
N CYS A 250 -8.23 12.11 26.33
CA CYS A 250 -8.40 11.55 25.00
C CYS A 250 -8.00 10.06 24.94
N THR A 251 -8.54 9.26 25.87
CA THR A 251 -8.24 7.83 26.02
C THR A 251 -9.41 6.91 25.67
N ALA A 252 -10.65 7.41 25.70
CA ALA A 252 -11.88 6.69 25.38
C ALA A 252 -12.54 7.32 24.14
N PRO A 253 -12.25 6.80 22.92
CA PRO A 253 -12.95 7.22 21.71
C PRO A 253 -14.45 7.00 21.85
N ALA A 254 -15.21 8.05 21.60
CA ALA A 254 -16.65 8.09 21.83
C ALA A 254 -17.43 8.35 20.54
N ALA A 255 -16.87 9.19 19.66
CA ALA A 255 -17.52 9.57 18.41
C ALA A 255 -16.51 9.84 17.29
N THR A 256 -17.01 9.88 16.07
CA THR A 256 -16.26 10.35 14.90
C THR A 256 -17.04 11.42 14.17
N TYR A 257 -16.33 12.30 13.46
CA TYR A 257 -16.95 13.21 12.50
C TYR A 257 -17.14 12.48 11.16
N SER A 258 -18.37 12.47 10.61
CA SER A 258 -18.58 12.09 9.21
C SER A 258 -18.37 13.33 8.32
N PHE A 259 -17.21 13.43 7.67
CA PHE A 259 -16.97 14.48 6.67
C PHE A 259 -17.69 14.11 5.37
N GLY A 260 -18.93 14.53 5.25
CA GLY A 260 -19.66 14.43 4.00
C GLY A 260 -21.08 14.90 4.18
N SER A 261 -21.52 15.84 3.36
CA SER A 261 -22.94 16.18 3.22
C SER A 261 -23.69 14.98 2.63
N GLY A 262 -24.02 14.01 3.48
CA GLY A 262 -25.22 13.16 3.39
C GLY A 262 -25.26 11.97 2.42
N ARG A 263 -24.25 11.66 1.59
CA ARG A 263 -24.40 10.51 0.64
C ARG A 263 -23.19 9.60 0.45
N CYS A 264 -22.05 9.88 1.09
CA CYS A 264 -20.76 9.30 0.70
C CYS A 264 -20.05 8.46 1.74
N VAL A 265 -20.82 7.76 2.55
CA VAL A 265 -20.33 6.55 3.21
C VAL A 265 -20.54 5.42 2.22
N SER A 266 -19.47 4.98 1.54
CA SER A 266 -19.50 3.75 0.75
C SER A 266 -20.06 2.59 1.61
N ALA A 267 -20.51 1.49 1.01
CA ALA A 267 -21.05 0.35 1.77
C ALA A 267 -20.07 -0.22 2.84
N GLY A 268 -18.77 0.10 2.76
CA GLY A 268 -17.75 -0.18 3.79
C GLY A 268 -17.35 1.02 4.68
N GLY A 269 -17.95 2.19 4.49
CA GLY A 269 -17.60 3.47 5.12
C GLY A 269 -18.04 3.64 6.58
N ARG A 270 -18.54 2.60 7.22
CA ARG A 270 -18.95 2.63 8.64
C ARG A 270 -17.83 2.23 9.57
N LEU A 271 -16.60 2.42 9.15
CA LEU A 271 -15.43 1.99 9.89
C LEU A 271 -14.48 3.16 10.01
N VAL A 272 -14.06 3.43 11.24
CA VAL A 272 -13.04 4.44 11.53
C VAL A 272 -11.86 3.77 12.16
N ARG A 273 -10.70 4.18 11.66
CA ARG A 273 -9.42 3.71 12.13
C ARG A 273 -8.81 4.74 13.08
N GLU A 274 -8.50 4.34 14.30
CA GLU A 274 -7.59 5.11 15.15
C GLU A 274 -6.17 4.76 14.75
N SER A 275 -5.44 5.70 14.17
CA SER A 275 -3.99 5.58 14.05
C SER A 275 -3.34 6.00 15.35
N THR A 276 -2.42 5.19 15.83
CA THR A 276 -1.50 5.60 16.89
C THR A 276 -0.62 6.73 16.33
N PRO A 277 -0.47 7.87 17.04
CA PRO A 277 0.31 9.00 16.56
C PRO A 277 1.79 8.66 16.33
N ASP A 278 2.35 7.73 17.11
CA ASP A 278 3.77 7.35 17.08
C ASP A 278 4.04 6.07 16.27
N SER A 279 3.06 5.17 16.16
CA SER A 279 3.19 3.98 15.34
C SER A 279 2.65 4.30 13.96
N CYS A 280 3.48 4.98 13.17
CA CYS A 280 3.49 5.08 11.72
C CYS A 280 2.30 4.46 10.94
N GLY A 281 1.08 4.90 11.22
CA GLY A 281 -0.14 4.35 10.62
C GLY A 281 -0.39 2.86 10.91
N ALA A 282 0.11 2.27 11.99
CA ALA A 282 -0.50 1.07 12.58
C ALA A 282 -1.81 1.46 13.27
N ALA A 283 -2.85 0.64 13.10
CA ALA A 283 -4.11 0.96 13.77
C ALA A 283 -3.93 0.60 15.24
N ARG A 284 -4.32 1.52 16.12
CA ARG A 284 -4.54 1.20 17.52
C ARG A 284 -5.79 0.35 17.65
N ALA A 285 -6.84 0.82 17.00
CA ALA A 285 -8.16 0.23 17.02
C ALA A 285 -8.90 0.54 15.72
N VAL A 286 -9.90 -0.29 15.44
CA VAL A 286 -10.89 -0.08 14.39
C VAL A 286 -12.25 -0.07 15.05
N TYR A 287 -13.04 0.95 14.73
CA TYR A 287 -14.37 1.17 15.26
C TYR A 287 -15.40 1.04 14.16
N SER A 288 -16.53 0.40 14.43
CA SER A 288 -17.73 0.59 13.63
C SER A 288 -18.48 1.86 14.07
N VAL A 289 -19.12 2.52 13.11
CA VAL A 289 -19.88 3.76 13.29
C VAL A 289 -21.37 3.44 13.28
N SER A 290 -22.11 3.94 14.28
CA SER A 290 -23.56 3.71 14.39
C SER A 290 -24.36 4.37 13.26
N ASP A 291 -25.47 3.72 12.88
CA ASP A 291 -26.45 4.28 11.95
C ASP A 291 -27.28 5.39 12.58
N ASP A 292 -27.46 5.32 13.88
CA ASP A 292 -28.23 6.30 14.64
C ASP A 292 -27.47 7.63 14.68
N GLU A 293 -27.97 8.60 13.93
CA GLU A 293 -27.65 10.03 14.06
C GLU A 293 -28.38 10.57 15.29
N SER A 294 -27.96 10.14 16.48
CA SER A 294 -28.48 10.73 17.71
C SER A 294 -27.36 11.50 18.39
N PRO A 295 -27.32 12.85 18.27
CA PRO A 295 -26.40 13.67 19.06
C PRO A 295 -26.61 13.48 20.57
N ASP A 296 -27.78 12.99 20.98
CA ASP A 296 -28.13 12.69 22.37
C ASP A 296 -27.59 11.33 22.85
N ALA A 297 -27.20 10.42 21.95
CA ALA A 297 -26.78 9.07 22.32
C ALA A 297 -25.48 9.01 23.14
N VAL A 298 -24.70 10.10 23.19
CA VAL A 298 -23.41 10.12 23.91
C VAL A 298 -23.26 11.34 24.82
N GLY A 299 -24.39 11.90 25.31
CA GLY A 299 -24.44 13.16 26.08
C GLY A 299 -23.22 13.45 26.97
N GLY A 300 -22.62 14.64 26.82
CA GLY A 300 -21.41 15.02 27.55
C GLY A 300 -20.60 16.13 26.89
N THR A 301 -19.42 16.41 27.46
CA THR A 301 -18.37 17.23 26.84
C THR A 301 -17.49 16.30 26.02
N TYR A 302 -17.32 16.59 24.73
CA TYR A 302 -16.36 15.86 23.90
C TYR A 302 -15.01 16.53 23.93
N TYR A 303 -13.98 15.76 23.69
CA TYR A 303 -12.64 16.26 23.54
C TYR A 303 -12.05 15.87 22.19
N ALA A 304 -11.34 16.80 21.56
CA ALA A 304 -10.55 16.54 20.36
C ALA A 304 -9.08 16.48 20.72
N ARG A 305 -8.39 15.47 20.20
CA ARG A 305 -6.94 15.39 20.26
C ARG A 305 -6.34 16.32 19.20
N ASN A 306 -5.68 17.38 19.63
CA ASN A 306 -5.02 18.38 18.80
C ASN A 306 -3.49 18.31 18.97
N GLY A 307 -2.74 18.54 17.89
CA GLY A 307 -1.27 18.60 17.90
C GLY A 307 -0.57 17.36 17.29
N SER A 308 0.74 17.47 17.11
CA SER A 308 1.58 16.35 16.65
C SER A 308 1.71 15.26 17.72
N SER A 309 2.08 14.06 17.29
CA SER A 309 2.19 12.85 18.13
C SER A 309 3.00 13.00 19.42
N ALA A 310 4.02 13.87 19.41
CA ALA A 310 4.93 14.05 20.54
C ALA A 310 4.31 14.76 21.78
N ALA A 311 3.19 15.48 21.61
CA ALA A 311 2.51 16.17 22.72
C ALA A 311 1.03 16.46 22.37
N PRO A 312 0.18 15.43 22.28
CA PRO A 312 -1.22 15.64 21.99
C PRO A 312 -1.88 16.42 23.13
N THR A 313 -2.47 17.56 22.82
CA THR A 313 -3.34 18.28 23.74
C THR A 313 -4.77 17.82 23.51
N CYS A 314 -5.48 17.49 24.58
CA CYS A 314 -6.88 17.11 24.51
C CYS A 314 -7.72 18.34 24.87
N THR A 315 -8.47 18.87 23.91
CA THR A 315 -9.23 20.12 24.08
C THR A 315 -10.71 19.84 24.13
N ALA A 316 -11.38 20.30 25.19
CA ALA A 316 -12.83 20.25 25.28
C ALA A 316 -13.47 21.03 24.11
N LEU A 317 -14.38 20.40 23.40
CA LEU A 317 -15.16 21.02 22.35
C LEU A 317 -16.45 21.60 22.97
N PRO A 318 -16.73 22.90 22.78
CA PRO A 318 -17.97 23.47 23.26
C PRO A 318 -19.16 22.82 22.54
N GLN A 319 -20.18 22.40 23.30
CA GLN A 319 -21.39 21.73 22.76
C GLN A 319 -22.08 22.54 21.65
N SER A 320 -21.89 23.87 21.61
CA SER A 320 -22.45 24.78 20.62
C SER A 320 -21.63 24.91 19.32
N SER A 321 -20.48 24.23 19.19
CA SER A 321 -19.72 24.23 17.95
C SER A 321 -20.55 23.51 16.86
N ARG A 322 -20.84 24.22 15.76
CA ARG A 322 -21.83 23.88 14.69
C ARG A 322 -21.56 22.59 13.88
N GLY A 323 -20.98 21.55 14.48
CA GLY A 323 -20.72 20.25 13.85
C GLY A 323 -21.12 19.04 14.69
N THR A 324 -21.54 19.21 15.95
CA THR A 324 -21.85 18.07 16.84
C THR A 324 -23.06 17.24 16.39
N SER A 325 -23.94 17.80 15.55
CA SER A 325 -25.10 17.08 14.98
C SER A 325 -24.72 15.91 14.07
N ASN A 326 -23.47 15.85 13.60
CA ASN A 326 -22.97 14.79 12.71
C ASN A 326 -22.08 13.77 13.45
N LEU A 327 -22.05 13.83 14.79
CA LEU A 327 -21.32 12.85 15.59
C LEU A 327 -22.09 11.53 15.62
N ARG A 328 -21.35 10.45 15.43
CA ARG A 328 -21.88 9.09 15.48
C ARG A 328 -21.11 8.27 16.48
N ALA A 329 -21.82 7.44 17.24
CA ALA A 329 -21.23 6.59 18.26
C ALA A 329 -20.31 5.55 17.64
N LEU A 330 -19.27 5.18 18.39
CA LEU A 330 -18.27 4.20 17.98
C LEU A 330 -18.43 2.90 18.76
N THR A 331 -18.22 1.76 18.09
CA THR A 331 -18.08 0.44 18.73
C THR A 331 -16.75 -0.16 18.33
N ASP A 332 -15.91 -0.52 19.31
CA ASP A 332 -14.62 -1.16 19.02
C ASP A 332 -14.83 -2.56 18.42
N VAL A 333 -14.41 -2.74 17.17
CA VAL A 333 -14.49 -4.02 16.43
C VAL A 333 -13.10 -4.63 16.20
N THR A 334 -12.07 -4.12 16.86
CA THR A 334 -10.66 -4.52 16.67
C THR A 334 -10.45 -6.01 16.91
N SER A 335 -11.04 -6.54 17.98
CA SER A 335 -10.90 -7.94 18.36
C SER A 335 -11.59 -8.89 17.38
N ALA A 336 -12.61 -8.41 16.66
CA ALA A 336 -13.38 -9.16 15.67
C ALA A 336 -12.71 -9.21 14.28
N LEU A 337 -11.66 -8.42 14.04
CA LEU A 337 -10.94 -8.44 12.78
C LEU A 337 -10.18 -9.77 12.60
N PRO A 338 -10.23 -10.38 11.40
CA PRO A 338 -9.47 -11.60 11.10
C PRO A 338 -7.99 -11.40 11.39
N LYS A 339 -7.41 -12.30 12.19
CA LYS A 339 -5.97 -12.33 12.48
C LYS A 339 -5.25 -13.08 11.36
N ALA A 340 -4.04 -12.62 11.03
CA ALA A 340 -3.09 -13.41 10.25
C ALA A 340 -2.08 -14.07 11.18
N ALA A 341 -1.68 -15.30 10.85
CA ALA A 341 -0.55 -15.96 11.46
C ALA A 341 0.56 -16.11 10.41
N ARG A 342 1.82 -16.04 10.83
CA ARG A 342 2.91 -16.58 10.00
C ARG A 342 2.76 -18.09 10.01
N ILE A 343 2.50 -18.69 8.86
CA ILE A 343 2.66 -20.13 8.72
C ILE A 343 4.10 -20.33 8.25
N GLY A 344 4.93 -20.99 9.05
CA GLY A 344 6.29 -21.41 8.66
C GLY A 344 6.28 -22.52 7.60
N GLY A 345 5.32 -22.49 6.69
CA GLY A 345 5.07 -23.50 5.68
C GLY A 345 5.79 -23.15 4.39
N GLY A 346 6.58 -24.10 3.89
CA GLY A 346 7.41 -23.95 2.70
C GLY A 346 8.83 -24.43 2.99
N SER A 347 9.38 -25.25 2.09
CA SER A 347 10.76 -25.75 2.19
C SER A 347 11.77 -24.84 1.47
N GLY A 348 11.30 -23.77 0.84
CA GLY A 348 12.11 -22.82 0.08
C GLY A 348 12.70 -21.70 0.94
N ARG A 349 13.64 -20.95 0.36
CA ARG A 349 14.19 -19.73 0.98
C ARG A 349 13.11 -18.67 1.14
N LEU A 350 12.24 -18.52 0.16
CA LEU A 350 11.06 -17.67 0.26
C LEU A 350 9.88 -18.52 0.73
N VAL A 351 9.33 -18.16 1.88
CA VAL A 351 8.08 -18.72 2.41
C VAL A 351 7.00 -17.64 2.41
N PRO A 352 5.71 -17.96 2.30
CA PRO A 352 4.65 -16.99 2.49
C PRO A 352 4.80 -16.22 3.81
N ALA A 353 4.84 -14.88 3.77
CA ALA A 353 5.08 -14.07 4.96
C ALA A 353 3.93 -14.16 5.98
N PHE A 354 2.70 -14.21 5.49
CA PHE A 354 1.49 -14.29 6.30
C PHE A 354 0.53 -15.23 5.62
N VAL A 355 -0.29 -15.91 6.43
CA VAL A 355 -1.47 -16.63 6.01
C VAL A 355 -2.60 -16.29 6.98
N ALA A 356 -3.73 -15.86 6.45
CA ALA A 356 -4.94 -15.81 7.25
C ALA A 356 -5.39 -17.23 7.58
N THR A 357 -5.52 -17.56 8.86
CA THR A 357 -5.97 -18.88 9.31
C THR A 357 -7.48 -18.93 9.27
N SER A 358 -8.05 -19.25 8.11
CA SER A 358 -9.28 -20.01 8.06
C SER A 358 -8.92 -21.49 7.86
N SER A 359 -9.84 -22.40 8.16
CA SER A 359 -9.58 -23.85 8.16
C SER A 359 -9.29 -24.47 6.78
N THR A 360 -9.30 -23.69 5.69
CA THR A 360 -9.30 -24.26 4.33
C THR A 360 -8.42 -23.54 3.29
N GLY A 361 -7.64 -22.52 3.64
CA GLY A 361 -6.81 -21.83 2.63
C GLY A 361 -5.71 -20.96 3.20
N ALA A 362 -4.54 -20.99 2.55
CA ALA A 362 -3.42 -20.13 2.86
C ALA A 362 -3.29 -18.97 1.87
N LEU A 363 -3.14 -17.74 2.36
CA LEU A 363 -3.15 -16.53 1.52
C LEU A 363 -1.91 -15.68 1.69
N VAL A 364 -1.23 -15.36 0.60
CA VAL A 364 0.13 -14.78 0.61
C VAL A 364 0.09 -13.28 0.28
N ARG A 365 0.51 -12.42 1.22
CA ARG A 365 0.65 -10.96 1.01
C ARG A 365 2.04 -10.55 0.46
N GLY A 366 2.96 -11.49 0.46
CA GLY A 366 4.36 -11.30 0.15
C GLY A 366 5.14 -12.45 0.73
N TRP A 367 6.45 -12.34 0.67
CA TRP A 367 7.34 -13.43 0.99
C TRP A 367 8.16 -13.08 2.22
N HIS A 368 8.61 -14.08 2.93
CA HIS A 368 9.60 -13.95 3.98
C HIS A 368 10.86 -14.67 3.50
N ASP A 369 11.94 -13.92 3.36
CA ASP A 369 13.25 -14.48 3.06
C ASP A 369 13.84 -15.03 4.35
N THR A 370 13.81 -16.35 4.51
CA THR A 370 14.26 -17.05 5.71
C THR A 370 15.76 -16.92 5.96
N VAL A 371 16.56 -16.60 4.93
CA VAL A 371 18.01 -16.39 5.06
C VAL A 371 18.32 -14.97 5.50
N LYS A 372 17.58 -13.99 4.96
CA LYS A 372 17.74 -12.57 5.35
C LYS A 372 16.92 -12.21 6.59
N ASN A 373 15.98 -13.07 6.99
CA ASN A 373 14.99 -12.84 8.06
C ASN A 373 14.21 -11.54 7.86
N VAL A 374 13.71 -11.31 6.64
CA VAL A 374 12.96 -10.10 6.29
C VAL A 374 11.74 -10.46 5.45
N ASP A 375 10.64 -9.73 5.68
CA ASP A 375 9.54 -9.74 4.74
C ASP A 375 9.93 -8.96 3.49
N CYS A 376 9.60 -9.50 2.33
CA CYS A 376 9.98 -8.98 1.05
C CYS A 376 8.85 -9.11 0.02
N THR A 377 8.90 -8.24 -0.98
CA THR A 377 8.05 -8.26 -2.17
C THR A 377 8.96 -8.19 -3.38
N PHE A 378 8.57 -8.79 -4.48
CA PHE A 378 9.39 -8.69 -5.67
C PHE A 378 9.40 -7.26 -6.24
N GLY A 379 10.57 -6.79 -6.62
CA GLY A 379 10.77 -5.49 -7.26
C GLY A 379 12.10 -5.43 -7.98
N LYS A 380 12.24 -4.47 -8.90
CA LYS A 380 13.49 -4.28 -9.63
C LYS A 380 14.58 -3.71 -8.72
N ALA A 381 15.67 -4.45 -8.57
CA ALA A 381 16.82 -4.07 -7.77
C ALA A 381 17.80 -3.19 -8.57
N SER A 382 18.81 -2.64 -7.90
CA SER A 382 19.84 -1.78 -8.50
C SER A 382 20.71 -2.45 -9.56
N ASP A 383 20.74 -3.79 -9.61
CA ASP A 383 21.38 -4.58 -10.66
C ASP A 383 20.47 -4.82 -11.90
N GLY A 384 19.28 -4.23 -11.91
CA GLY A 384 18.30 -4.34 -12.99
C GLY A 384 17.46 -5.62 -12.98
N LYS A 385 17.73 -6.57 -12.08
CA LYS A 385 16.97 -7.82 -11.94
C LYS A 385 15.77 -7.64 -11.01
N VAL A 386 14.73 -8.45 -11.20
CA VAL A 386 13.61 -8.52 -10.24
C VAL A 386 14.04 -9.42 -9.08
N ARG A 387 13.93 -8.94 -7.85
CA ARG A 387 14.35 -9.65 -6.64
C ARG A 387 13.34 -9.48 -5.52
N CYS A 388 13.33 -10.42 -4.56
CA CYS A 388 12.55 -10.26 -3.34
C CYS A 388 13.19 -9.21 -2.44
N LEU A 389 12.79 -7.96 -2.61
CA LEU A 389 13.31 -6.81 -1.88
C LEU A 389 12.53 -6.60 -0.59
N PRO A 390 13.17 -6.24 0.52
CA PRO A 390 12.50 -6.05 1.81
C PRO A 390 11.28 -5.12 1.69
N THR A 391 10.20 -5.35 2.42
CA THR A 391 9.08 -4.38 2.55
C THR A 391 9.44 -3.17 3.43
N ALA A 392 10.74 -2.91 3.52
CA ALA A 392 11.37 -1.90 4.34
C ALA A 392 10.89 -0.47 4.04
N PRO A 393 11.13 0.45 5.00
CA PRO A 393 10.97 1.89 4.80
C PRO A 393 11.49 2.36 3.46
N ARG A 394 10.81 3.35 2.89
CA ARG A 394 11.43 4.21 1.88
C ARG A 394 12.31 5.23 2.60
N GLY A 395 13.53 5.38 2.11
CA GLY A 395 14.49 6.37 2.57
C GLY A 395 14.86 7.36 1.48
N ILE A 396 15.40 8.49 1.90
CA ILE A 396 16.22 9.34 1.02
C ILE A 396 17.66 9.23 1.48
N LEU A 397 18.52 9.08 0.48
CA LEU A 397 19.96 9.00 0.65
C LEU A 397 20.54 10.41 0.73
N PHE A 398 21.37 10.63 1.74
CA PHE A 398 22.14 11.85 1.93
C PHE A 398 23.62 11.58 1.72
N PHE A 399 24.26 12.54 1.07
CA PHE A 399 25.64 12.50 0.67
C PHE A 399 26.44 13.51 1.47
N THR A 400 27.69 13.15 1.77
CA THR A 400 28.65 14.02 2.47
C THR A 400 29.34 14.99 1.51
N ASP A 401 29.25 14.74 0.20
CA ASP A 401 29.90 15.51 -0.84
C ASP A 401 28.87 16.14 -1.81
N GLY A 402 29.24 17.30 -2.37
CA GLY A 402 28.42 18.03 -3.34
C GLY A 402 28.35 17.41 -4.74
N ALA A 403 29.02 16.27 -4.97
CA ALA A 403 28.89 15.48 -6.19
C ALA A 403 27.89 14.31 -6.02
N CYS A 404 27.38 14.08 -4.80
CA CYS A 404 26.52 12.96 -4.46
C CYS A 404 27.16 11.60 -4.82
N ALA A 405 28.49 11.49 -4.66
CA ALA A 405 29.23 10.28 -5.00
C ALA A 405 29.31 9.29 -3.85
N SER A 406 29.35 9.78 -2.60
CA SER A 406 29.55 8.97 -1.40
C SER A 406 28.31 9.00 -0.51
N PRO A 407 27.37 8.03 -0.71
CA PRO A 407 26.24 7.92 0.18
C PRO A 407 26.74 7.57 1.57
N SER A 408 26.32 8.35 2.55
CA SER A 408 26.85 8.22 3.92
C SER A 408 25.74 8.00 4.93
N ARG A 409 24.54 8.52 4.65
CA ARG A 409 23.43 8.54 5.60
C ARG A 409 22.11 8.35 4.89
N VAL A 410 21.17 7.72 5.56
CA VAL A 410 19.79 7.58 5.10
C VAL A 410 18.87 8.23 6.12
N VAL A 411 17.95 9.07 5.63
CA VAL A 411 16.78 9.46 6.42
C VAL A 411 15.65 8.57 5.97
N THR A 412 15.11 7.81 6.90
CA THR A 412 13.86 7.08 6.69
C THR A 412 12.72 8.08 6.76
N TYR A 413 11.86 8.07 5.74
CA TYR A 413 10.58 8.74 5.86
C TYR A 413 9.66 7.77 6.56
N ALA A 414 9.09 8.18 7.69
CA ALA A 414 7.72 7.77 7.94
C ALA A 414 6.90 8.50 6.87
N GLU A 415 6.62 7.84 5.73
CA GLU A 415 5.58 8.36 4.83
C GLU A 415 4.33 8.61 5.69
N ALA A 416 3.59 9.69 5.44
CA ALA A 416 2.41 10.05 6.21
C ALA A 416 1.39 8.90 6.18
N GLY A 417 1.46 7.99 7.16
CA GLY A 417 0.63 6.77 7.25
C GLY A 417 1.34 5.43 6.98
N GLY A 418 2.64 5.38 6.66
CA GLY A 418 3.38 4.14 6.39
C GLY A 418 4.33 3.75 7.52
N CYS A 419 4.06 2.62 8.18
CA CYS A 419 4.93 2.07 9.23
C CYS A 419 6.01 1.24 8.62
N THR A 420 7.22 1.58 9.00
CA THR A 420 8.40 1.00 8.46
C THR A 420 9.00 0.15 9.54
N ASP A 421 8.94 -1.16 9.35
CA ASP A 421 9.59 -2.09 10.26
C ASP A 421 11.11 -1.93 10.14
N THR A 422 11.68 -1.04 10.95
CA THR A 422 13.13 -0.88 11.08
C THR A 422 13.75 -2.03 11.86
N SER A 423 12.98 -3.00 12.37
CA SER A 423 13.56 -4.19 13.03
C SER A 423 14.41 -5.01 12.07
N SER A 424 14.08 -4.96 10.77
CA SER A 424 14.94 -5.51 9.71
C SER A 424 16.29 -4.80 9.58
N GLY A 425 16.37 -3.55 10.05
CA GLY A 425 17.51 -2.67 9.83
C GLY A 425 17.74 -2.33 8.35
N LEU A 426 16.79 -2.59 7.45
CA LEU A 426 16.93 -2.32 6.01
C LEU A 426 16.07 -1.13 5.58
N VAL A 427 16.50 -0.44 4.51
CA VAL A 427 15.79 0.68 3.88
C VAL A 427 15.89 0.55 2.35
N ARG A 428 14.82 0.91 1.65
CA ARG A 428 14.78 1.01 0.19
C ARG A 428 14.97 2.45 -0.25
N VAL A 429 15.83 2.66 -1.26
CA VAL A 429 15.96 3.95 -1.95
C VAL A 429 15.79 3.69 -3.44
N ALA A 430 14.75 4.27 -4.05
CA ALA A 430 14.55 4.19 -5.49
C ALA A 430 15.49 5.16 -6.21
N ASP A 431 16.18 4.69 -7.25
CA ASP A 431 17.06 5.52 -8.06
C ASP A 431 16.22 6.44 -8.95
N ARG A 432 16.26 7.75 -8.69
CA ARG A 432 15.48 8.75 -9.45
C ARG A 432 16.33 9.28 -10.59
N THR A 433 16.44 8.51 -11.67
CA THR A 433 17.20 8.91 -12.86
C THR A 433 16.36 9.64 -13.93
N CYS A 434 15.03 9.66 -13.81
CA CYS A 434 14.17 10.32 -14.79
C CYS A 434 13.64 11.68 -14.27
N GLY A 435 13.94 12.74 -15.02
CA GLY A 435 13.77 14.16 -14.70
C GLY A 435 12.34 14.69 -14.55
N ALA A 436 11.48 14.02 -13.77
CA ALA A 436 10.16 14.55 -13.43
C ALA A 436 10.30 15.79 -12.54
N GLN A 437 10.42 16.96 -13.18
CA GLN A 437 10.31 18.27 -12.54
C GLN A 437 8.84 18.57 -12.26
N GLY A 438 8.34 18.16 -11.09
CA GLY A 438 6.98 18.49 -10.65
C GLY A 438 6.55 17.72 -9.41
N GLY A 439 5.93 18.41 -8.44
CA GLY A 439 5.66 17.92 -7.08
C GLY A 439 4.93 16.57 -6.99
N ALA A 440 5.20 15.86 -5.89
CA ALA A 440 4.72 14.50 -5.61
C ALA A 440 4.96 13.54 -6.79
N ALA A 441 6.25 13.39 -7.17
CA ALA A 441 6.70 12.48 -8.21
C ALA A 441 6.01 11.11 -8.08
N ALA A 442 5.24 10.74 -9.10
CA ALA A 442 4.81 9.37 -9.28
C ALA A 442 6.08 8.52 -9.27
N PHE A 443 6.20 7.65 -8.26
CA PHE A 443 7.32 6.72 -8.18
C PHE A 443 7.24 5.84 -9.41
N ASP A 444 8.25 5.93 -10.28
CA ASP A 444 8.42 4.97 -11.35
C ASP A 444 8.59 3.60 -10.68
N ALA A 445 7.57 2.74 -10.82
CA ALA A 445 7.58 1.40 -10.25
C ALA A 445 8.73 0.55 -10.83
N ASP A 446 9.27 0.95 -11.98
CA ASP A 446 10.38 0.32 -12.68
C ASP A 446 11.74 0.95 -12.36
N ALA A 447 11.80 1.96 -11.49
CA ALA A 447 13.06 2.51 -11.02
C ALA A 447 13.83 1.44 -10.22
N PRO A 448 15.10 1.16 -10.57
CA PRO A 448 15.95 0.27 -9.80
C PRO A 448 16.00 0.71 -8.33
N THR A 449 15.73 -0.24 -7.42
CA THR A 449 15.76 0.01 -5.98
C THR A 449 17.10 -0.44 -5.40
N ARG A 450 17.80 0.47 -4.72
CA ARG A 450 18.94 0.16 -3.86
C ARG A 450 18.48 -0.19 -2.45
N ILE A 451 19.17 -1.12 -1.80
CA ILE A 451 18.90 -1.55 -0.43
C ILE A 451 20.05 -1.10 0.46
N TYR A 452 19.72 -0.51 1.60
CA TYR A 452 20.71 -0.07 2.59
C TYR A 452 20.43 -0.71 3.94
N LYS A 453 21.48 -1.16 4.62
CA LYS A 453 21.44 -1.57 6.02
C LYS A 453 21.81 -0.40 6.91
N LEU A 454 20.90 -0.05 7.82
CA LEU A 454 21.10 0.96 8.84
C LEU A 454 22.09 0.46 9.89
N THR A 455 23.02 1.33 10.25
CA THR A 455 24.04 1.08 11.27
C THR A 455 24.00 2.20 12.30
N GLY A 456 23.88 1.82 13.57
CA GLY A 456 23.82 2.76 14.69
C GLY A 456 22.44 3.39 14.94
N ALA A 457 22.40 4.27 15.93
CA ALA A 457 21.21 5.05 16.27
C ALA A 457 21.11 6.31 15.40
N PRO A 458 19.91 6.84 15.12
CA PRO A 458 19.74 8.13 14.46
C PRO A 458 20.52 9.23 15.19
N ARG A 459 21.21 10.09 14.45
CA ARG A 459 21.97 11.23 15.00
C ARG A 459 21.64 12.50 14.21
N GLU A 460 21.69 13.64 14.88
CA GLU A 460 21.66 14.93 14.19
C GLU A 460 22.82 14.98 13.19
N VAL A 461 22.57 15.53 12.01
CA VAL A 461 23.58 15.71 10.98
C VAL A 461 24.12 17.14 11.05
N PRO A 462 25.27 17.38 11.72
CA PRO A 462 25.87 18.71 11.72
C PRO A 462 26.37 19.08 10.32
N GLY A 463 25.98 20.25 9.84
CA GLY A 463 26.46 20.84 8.59
C GLY A 463 25.54 20.65 7.38
N ALA A 464 26.07 20.99 6.20
CA ALA A 464 25.40 20.82 4.92
C ALA A 464 25.30 19.33 4.56
N SER A 465 24.11 18.82 4.32
CA SER A 465 23.94 17.52 3.64
C SER A 465 23.58 17.77 2.18
N TYR A 466 23.86 16.82 1.31
CA TYR A 466 23.40 16.86 -0.07
C TYR A 466 22.39 15.75 -0.32
N ALA A 467 21.38 16.01 -1.15
CA ALA A 467 20.43 15.01 -1.62
C ALA A 467 20.45 14.97 -3.16
N SER A 468 20.26 13.78 -3.72
CA SER A 468 20.11 13.63 -5.16
C SER A 468 18.72 14.12 -5.59
N GLU A 469 18.71 15.21 -6.35
CA GLU A 469 17.56 15.59 -7.17
C GLU A 469 17.77 15.05 -8.59
N PRO A 470 16.70 14.81 -9.37
CA PRO A 470 16.85 14.39 -10.75
C PRO A 470 17.77 15.35 -11.53
N GLY A 471 18.95 14.86 -11.89
CA GLY A 471 19.97 15.60 -12.65
C GLY A 471 20.87 16.56 -11.86
N LYS A 472 20.73 16.71 -10.53
CA LYS A 472 21.58 17.60 -9.71
C LYS A 472 21.78 17.09 -8.28
N CYS A 473 22.97 17.33 -7.73
CA CYS A 473 23.23 17.19 -6.30
C CYS A 473 22.94 18.52 -5.61
N ALA A 474 21.90 18.59 -4.77
CA ALA A 474 21.46 19.82 -4.13
C ALA A 474 21.82 19.81 -2.63
N ARG A 475 22.29 20.95 -2.13
CA ARG A 475 22.53 21.14 -0.69
C ARG A 475 21.18 21.27 0.02
N VAL A 476 20.96 20.45 1.05
CA VAL A 476 19.79 20.47 1.92
C VAL A 476 20.19 21.08 3.25
N GLU A 477 19.49 22.14 3.64
CA GLU A 477 19.67 22.77 4.95
C GLU A 477 18.80 22.05 5.99
N ALA A 478 19.44 21.63 7.09
CA ALA A 478 18.82 21.01 8.27
C ALA A 478 18.13 19.63 8.06
N VAL A 479 18.93 18.57 8.13
CA VAL A 479 18.42 17.21 8.37
C VAL A 479 18.36 16.98 9.88
N ARG A 480 17.14 16.88 10.44
CA ARG A 480 16.93 16.73 11.89
C ARG A 480 17.59 15.47 12.46
N ALA A 481 17.51 14.35 11.76
CA ALA A 481 18.17 13.11 12.16
C ALA A 481 18.38 12.22 10.94
N ALA A 482 19.53 11.56 10.85
CA ALA A 482 19.80 10.51 9.88
C ALA A 482 20.56 9.35 10.55
N THR A 483 20.50 8.18 9.93
CA THR A 483 21.24 7.00 10.39
C THR A 483 22.30 6.65 9.35
N ASP A 484 23.49 6.24 9.81
CA ASP A 484 24.54 5.78 8.91
C ASP A 484 24.06 4.50 8.20
N ALA A 485 24.42 4.35 6.92
CA ALA A 485 23.85 3.29 6.10
C ALA A 485 24.91 2.68 5.18
N ILE A 486 24.85 1.36 5.01
CA ILE A 486 25.74 0.60 4.14
C ILE A 486 24.89 -0.01 3.02
N GLU A 487 25.28 0.19 1.76
CA GLU A 487 24.57 -0.43 0.64
C GLU A 487 24.74 -1.96 0.71
N GLU A 488 23.62 -2.67 0.64
CA GLU A 488 23.58 -4.13 0.57
C GLU A 488 23.65 -4.57 -0.89
N ASP A 489 24.45 -5.59 -1.18
CA ASP A 489 24.52 -6.19 -2.50
C ASP A 489 23.15 -6.80 -2.88
N PRO A 490 22.49 -6.33 -3.96
CA PRO A 490 21.21 -6.88 -4.39
C PRO A 490 21.30 -8.37 -4.72
N ALA A 491 22.46 -8.89 -5.13
CA ALA A 491 22.66 -10.33 -5.38
C ALA A 491 22.43 -11.20 -4.13
N GLY A 492 22.49 -10.58 -2.94
CA GLY A 492 22.13 -11.22 -1.68
C GLY A 492 20.64 -11.55 -1.53
N PHE A 493 19.75 -11.04 -2.38
CA PHE A 493 18.30 -11.31 -2.36
C PHE A 493 17.89 -12.31 -3.45
N VAL A 494 16.83 -13.08 -3.19
CA VAL A 494 16.32 -14.08 -4.15
C VAL A 494 15.89 -13.41 -5.45
N GLU A 495 16.45 -13.85 -6.57
CA GLU A 495 16.05 -13.44 -7.92
C GLU A 495 14.70 -14.07 -8.28
N GLY A 496 13.81 -13.25 -8.83
CA GLY A 496 12.54 -13.67 -9.41
C GLY A 496 12.64 -13.67 -10.93
N ASN A 497 12.19 -14.74 -11.57
CA ASN A 497 12.10 -14.86 -13.02
C ASN A 497 10.64 -14.86 -13.45
N VAL A 498 10.28 -14.03 -14.43
CA VAL A 498 8.94 -14.04 -15.00
C VAL A 498 8.85 -15.20 -15.99
N VAL A 499 7.92 -16.10 -15.75
CA VAL A 499 7.55 -17.20 -16.65
C VAL A 499 6.09 -17.05 -17.08
N THR A 500 5.76 -17.54 -18.26
CA THR A 500 4.36 -17.62 -18.74
C THR A 500 3.93 -19.08 -18.65
N GLU A 501 2.85 -19.34 -17.92
CA GLU A 501 2.29 -20.70 -17.75
C GLU A 501 1.63 -21.28 -19.00
#